data_AF-A0A357CZZ7-F1
#
_entry.id   AF-A0A357CZZ7-F1
#
_cell.length_a   1.000
_cell.length_b   1.000
_cell.length_c   1.000
_cell.angle_alpha   90.00
_cell.angle_beta   90.00
_cell.angle_gamma   90.00
#
_symmetry.space_group_name_H-M   'P 1'
#
loop_
_entity.id
_entity.type
_entity.pdbx_description
1 polymer ?
#
loop_
_entity_poly.entity_id
_entity_poly.type
_entity_poly.pdbx_seq_one_letter_code
_entity_poly.pdbx_strand_id
1 'polypeptide(L)'
;VTLKMFNNYEIGIDESLCCSLEDVEDARNVAHSLGIPYYVYNFTEEFKENVIDRFVDAYINGRTPNPCIDCNRFIKFKGLIIRARQLMFDYVVTGHYAIKEWDDTLGRFLLKKAFDET
;
A
#
# COMPACT_ATOMS: atom_id res chain seq x y z
N VAL A 1 6.29 -1.12 8.41
CA VAL A 1 6.49 -2.19 7.40
C VAL A 1 6.74 -1.55 6.06
N THR A 2 7.46 -2.20 5.16
CA THR A 2 7.64 -1.75 3.76
C THR A 2 7.12 -2.81 2.82
N LEU A 3 6.38 -2.38 1.78
CA LEU A 3 5.77 -3.27 0.80
C LEU A 3 6.63 -3.25 -0.46
N LYS A 4 7.46 -4.27 -0.66
CA LYS A 4 8.21 -4.40 -1.91
C LYS A 4 7.24 -4.78 -3.03
N MET A 5 6.98 -3.85 -3.94
CA MET A 5 6.01 -4.03 -5.04
C MET A 5 6.68 -4.27 -6.40
N PHE A 6 7.99 -4.06 -6.51
CA PHE A 6 8.69 -4.14 -7.79
C PHE A 6 10.09 -4.74 -7.65
N ASN A 7 10.58 -5.39 -8.71
CA ASN A 7 11.95 -5.91 -8.83
C ASN A 7 12.75 -5.06 -9.83
N ASN A 8 13.64 -4.21 -9.31
CA ASN A 8 14.43 -3.30 -10.15
C ASN A 8 15.46 -4.04 -11.04
N TYR A 9 15.89 -5.23 -10.64
CA TYR A 9 16.88 -6.03 -11.38
C TYR A 9 16.37 -6.57 -12.73
N GLU A 10 15.05 -6.64 -12.96
CA GLU A 10 14.48 -7.22 -14.17
C GLU A 10 14.45 -6.24 -15.36
N ILE A 11 14.60 -4.94 -15.13
CA ILE A 11 14.49 -3.91 -16.17
C ILE A 11 15.84 -3.25 -16.49
N GLY A 12 16.89 -3.52 -15.71
CA GLY A 12 18.22 -2.93 -15.95
C GLY A 12 18.26 -1.41 -15.79
N ILE A 13 17.36 -0.83 -14.98
CA ILE A 13 17.27 0.60 -14.71
C ILE A 13 17.72 0.85 -13.26
N ASP A 14 18.70 1.74 -13.10
CA ASP A 14 19.33 2.12 -11.82
C ASP A 14 18.81 3.47 -11.30
N GLU A 15 17.49 3.69 -11.42
CA GLU A 15 16.83 4.89 -10.89
C GLU A 15 15.74 4.54 -9.88
N SER A 16 15.48 5.51 -8.99
CA SER A 16 14.63 5.46 -7.80
C SER A 16 13.17 5.10 -8.10
N LEU A 17 12.89 3.85 -8.43
CA LEU A 17 11.52 3.35 -8.46
C LEU A 17 11.06 2.89 -7.06
N CYS A 18 9.77 3.16 -6.81
CA CYS A 18 8.98 2.79 -5.65
C CYS A 18 9.52 1.54 -4.93
N CYS A 19 10.02 1.71 -3.71
CA CYS A 19 10.76 0.72 -2.90
C CYS A 19 12.26 0.67 -3.20
N SER A 20 12.91 1.83 -3.26
CA SER A 20 14.37 1.88 -3.30
C SER A 20 14.97 1.27 -2.02
N LEU A 21 16.26 0.90 -2.06
CA LEU A 21 16.97 0.51 -0.84
C LEU A 21 16.94 1.64 0.20
N GLU A 22 16.93 2.89 -0.25
CA GLU A 22 16.83 4.07 0.60
C GLU A 22 15.48 4.12 1.33
N ASP A 23 14.35 3.89 0.65
CA ASP A 23 13.02 3.85 1.29
C ASP A 23 12.94 2.76 2.36
N VAL A 24 13.54 1.59 2.09
CA VAL A 24 13.57 0.47 3.03
C VAL A 24 14.38 0.84 4.27
N GLU A 25 15.49 1.54 4.10
CA GLU A 25 16.37 1.94 5.18
C GLU A 25 15.81 3.11 5.99
N ASP A 26 15.18 4.09 5.35
CA ASP A 26 14.49 5.19 6.03
C ASP A 26 13.37 4.66 6.93
N ALA A 27 12.50 3.81 6.39
CA ALA A 27 11.43 3.20 7.18
C ALA A 27 11.94 2.32 8.31
N ARG A 28 13.10 1.65 8.13
CA ARG A 28 13.78 0.89 9.18
C ARG A 28 14.30 1.81 10.29
N ASN A 29 14.95 2.92 9.92
CA ASN A 29 15.52 3.86 10.87
C ASN A 29 14.45 4.54 11.73
N VAL A 30 13.34 4.98 11.11
CA VAL A 30 12.19 5.52 11.84
C VAL A 30 11.62 4.48 12.80
N ALA A 31 11.38 3.25 12.33
CA ALA A 31 10.88 2.17 13.18
C ALA A 31 11.81 1.85 14.36
N HIS A 32 13.13 1.81 14.11
CA HIS A 32 14.13 1.60 15.13
C HIS A 32 14.14 2.71 16.18
N SER A 33 14.07 3.99 15.76
CA SER A 33 14.00 5.13 16.69
C SER A 33 12.76 5.13 17.58
N LEU A 34 11.66 4.53 17.10
CA LEU A 34 10.41 4.39 17.84
C LEU A 34 10.32 3.09 18.65
N GLY A 35 11.32 2.20 18.56
CA GLY A 35 11.32 0.90 19.23
C GLY A 35 10.25 -0.07 18.71
N ILE A 36 9.79 0.08 17.47
CA ILE A 36 8.78 -0.78 16.86
C ILE A 36 9.41 -1.81 15.90
N PRO A 37 8.94 -3.08 15.88
CA PRO A 37 9.41 -4.06 14.92
C PRO A 37 9.16 -3.64 13.47
N TYR A 38 10.14 -3.88 12.61
CA TYR A 38 10.08 -3.54 11.18
C TYR A 38 10.12 -4.80 10.31
N TYR A 39 9.22 -4.86 9.33
CA TYR A 39 9.08 -5.97 8.39
C TYR A 39 9.05 -5.45 6.96
N VAL A 40 9.63 -6.22 6.05
CA VAL A 40 9.51 -6.01 4.60
C VAL A 40 8.68 -7.16 4.02
N TYR A 41 7.58 -6.83 3.34
CA TYR A 41 6.73 -7.81 2.69
C TYR A 41 6.88 -7.73 1.17
N ASN A 42 7.13 -8.87 0.54
CA ASN A 42 7.13 -8.96 -0.91
C ASN A 42 5.70 -9.12 -1.42
N PHE A 43 5.25 -8.17 -2.23
CA PHE A 43 3.96 -8.14 -2.93
C PHE A 43 4.16 -7.96 -4.45
N THR A 44 5.35 -8.29 -4.97
CA THR A 44 5.70 -8.04 -6.38
C THR A 44 4.76 -8.76 -7.35
N GLU A 45 4.41 -10.02 -7.05
CA GLU A 45 3.50 -10.82 -7.88
C GLU A 45 2.07 -10.25 -7.82
N GLU A 46 1.53 -10.02 -6.62
CA GLU A 46 0.20 -9.47 -6.47
C GLU A 46 0.07 -8.06 -7.08
N PHE A 47 1.12 -7.24 -6.98
CA PHE A 47 1.15 -5.91 -7.59
C PHE A 47 1.16 -5.99 -9.11
N LYS A 48 1.97 -6.89 -9.69
CA LYS A 48 1.99 -7.10 -11.13
C LYS A 48 0.60 -7.51 -11.64
N GLU A 49 0.04 -8.58 -11.08
CA GLU A 49 -1.24 -9.14 -11.55
C GLU A 49 -2.42 -8.19 -11.31
N ASN A 50 -2.51 -7.60 -10.12
CA ASN A 50 -3.71 -6.87 -9.69
C ASN A 50 -3.61 -5.36 -9.90
N VAL A 51 -2.48 -4.82 -10.34
CA VAL A 51 -2.31 -3.40 -10.61
C VAL A 51 -1.73 -3.18 -11.99
N ILE A 52 -0.56 -3.74 -12.29
CA ILE A 52 0.14 -3.47 -13.56
C ILE A 52 -0.57 -4.08 -14.76
N ASP A 53 -0.90 -5.38 -14.72
CA ASP A 53 -1.53 -6.06 -15.86
C ASP A 53 -2.90 -5.43 -16.19
N ARG A 54 -3.67 -5.06 -15.18
CA ARG A 54 -4.94 -4.33 -15.33
C ARG A 54 -4.76 -2.92 -15.88
N PHE A 55 -3.73 -2.21 -15.43
CA PHE A 55 -3.39 -0.88 -15.93
C PHE A 55 -3.02 -0.94 -17.41
N VAL A 56 -2.17 -1.89 -17.81
CA VAL A 56 -1.76 -2.11 -19.20
C VAL A 56 -2.97 -2.49 -20.07
N ASP A 57 -3.78 -3.46 -19.62
CA ASP A 57 -5.00 -3.86 -20.35
C ASP A 57 -5.97 -2.69 -20.57
N ALA A 58 -6.18 -1.84 -19.55
CA ALA A 58 -7.03 -0.66 -19.70
C ALA A 58 -6.52 0.30 -20.78
N TYR A 59 -5.20 0.53 -20.85
CA TYR A 59 -4.60 1.36 -21.91
C TYR A 59 -4.72 0.72 -23.29
N ILE A 60 -4.50 -0.60 -23.42
CA ILE A 60 -4.70 -1.34 -24.68
C ILE A 60 -6.13 -1.15 -25.19
N ASN A 61 -7.11 -1.07 -24.28
CA ASN A 61 -8.52 -0.86 -24.58
C ASN A 61 -8.93 0.63 -24.65
N GLY A 62 -7.97 1.55 -24.75
CA GLY A 62 -8.23 2.99 -24.94
C GLY A 62 -8.87 3.69 -23.74
N ARG A 63 -8.70 3.15 -22.53
CA ARG A 63 -9.17 3.76 -21.28
C ARG A 63 -8.02 4.47 -20.56
N THR A 64 -8.38 5.37 -19.65
CA THR A 64 -7.43 6.03 -18.73
C THR A 64 -7.61 5.47 -17.31
N PRO A 65 -6.83 4.44 -16.92
CA PRO A 65 -6.93 3.83 -15.59
C PRO A 65 -6.31 4.69 -14.49
N ASN A 66 -6.75 4.46 -13.24
CA ASN A 66 -6.08 4.96 -12.05
C ASN A 66 -5.54 3.77 -11.23
N PRO A 67 -4.23 3.46 -11.32
CA PRO A 67 -3.65 2.29 -10.66
C PRO A 67 -3.63 2.41 -9.14
N CYS A 68 -3.69 3.62 -8.57
CA CYS A 68 -3.71 3.84 -7.13
C CYS A 68 -4.98 3.27 -6.48
N ILE A 69 -6.10 3.25 -7.21
CA ILE A 69 -7.36 2.64 -6.74
C ILE A 69 -7.20 1.13 -6.56
N ASP A 70 -6.61 0.46 -7.55
CA ASP A 70 -6.37 -0.99 -7.52
C ASP A 70 -5.27 -1.34 -6.51
N CYS A 71 -4.19 -0.56 -6.42
CA CYS A 71 -3.14 -0.72 -5.41
C CYS A 71 -3.70 -0.64 -3.98
N ASN A 72 -4.55 0.36 -3.69
CA ASN A 72 -5.21 0.47 -2.40
C ASN A 72 -6.05 -0.77 -2.10
N ARG A 73 -6.90 -1.17 -3.07
CA ARG A 73 -7.82 -2.31 -2.92
C ARG A 73 -7.08 -3.62 -2.67
N PHE A 74 -6.13 -3.97 -3.54
CA PHE A 74 -5.55 -5.31 -3.58
C PHE A 74 -4.29 -5.45 -2.72
N ILE A 75 -3.47 -4.39 -2.64
CA ILE A 75 -2.18 -4.45 -1.96
C ILE A 75 -2.27 -3.86 -0.56
N LYS A 76 -2.58 -2.55 -0.46
CA LYS A 76 -2.50 -1.83 0.82
C LYS A 76 -3.58 -2.20 1.82
N PHE A 77 -4.78 -2.58 1.37
CA PHE A 77 -5.83 -3.06 2.28
C PHE A 77 -5.91 -4.58 2.28
N LYS A 78 -6.25 -5.22 1.16
CA LYS A 78 -6.43 -6.69 1.15
C LYS A 78 -5.15 -7.43 1.55
N GLY A 79 -4.02 -7.17 0.88
CA GLY A 79 -2.74 -7.81 1.17
C GLY A 79 -2.28 -7.60 2.61
N LEU A 80 -2.23 -6.35 3.08
CA LEU A 80 -1.80 -6.02 4.44
C LEU A 80 -2.73 -6.58 5.52
N ILE A 81 -4.05 -6.55 5.33
CA ILE A 81 -5.00 -7.12 6.31
C ILE A 81 -4.79 -8.62 6.45
N ILE A 82 -4.52 -9.33 5.36
CA ILE A 82 -4.23 -10.77 5.41
C ILE A 82 -2.94 -11.03 6.20
N ARG A 83 -1.86 -10.28 5.93
CA ARG A 83 -0.60 -10.40 6.68
C ARG A 83 -0.78 -10.05 8.16
N ALA A 84 -1.54 -8.99 8.45
CA ALA A 84 -1.81 -8.56 9.83
C ALA A 84 -2.54 -9.65 10.62
N ARG A 85 -3.56 -10.28 10.02
CA ARG A 85 -4.28 -11.40 10.63
C ARG A 85 -3.39 -12.62 10.89
N GLN A 86 -2.47 -12.94 9.98
CA GLN A 86 -1.51 -14.04 10.17
C GLN A 86 -0.58 -13.80 11.38
N LEU A 87 -0.33 -12.53 11.71
CA LEU A 87 0.47 -12.11 12.85
C LEU A 87 -0.38 -11.73 14.07
N MET A 88 -1.68 -12.04 14.06
CA MET A 88 -2.61 -11.76 15.15
C MET A 88 -2.73 -10.27 15.53
N PHE A 89 -2.53 -9.36 14.56
CA PHE A 89 -2.81 -7.95 14.76
C PHE A 89 -4.30 -7.63 14.55
N ASP A 90 -4.86 -6.80 15.43
CA ASP A 90 -6.26 -6.37 15.36
C ASP A 90 -6.52 -5.34 14.26
N TYR A 91 -5.53 -4.47 13.99
CA TYR A 91 -5.69 -3.31 13.11
C TYR A 91 -4.51 -3.13 12.16
N VAL A 92 -4.83 -2.58 10.99
CA VAL A 92 -3.86 -2.01 10.05
C VAL A 92 -4.06 -0.50 10.04
N VAL A 93 -2.97 0.24 10.17
CA VAL A 93 -2.93 1.71 10.05
C VAL A 93 -2.07 2.09 8.85
N THR A 94 -2.45 3.19 8.19
CA THR A 94 -1.74 3.72 7.02
C THR A 94 -1.67 5.23 7.12
N GLY A 95 -0.67 5.85 6.49
CA GLY A 95 -0.56 7.32 6.40
C GLY A 95 -1.50 7.99 5.40
N HIS A 96 -2.59 7.33 4.98
CA HIS A 96 -3.57 7.96 4.11
C HIS A 96 -4.34 9.05 4.86
N TYR A 97 -4.54 10.19 4.20
CA TYR A 97 -5.29 11.31 4.72
C TYR A 97 -6.79 11.03 4.56
N ALA A 98 -7.34 10.30 5.53
CA ALA A 98 -8.76 10.00 5.63
C ALA A 98 -9.13 9.73 7.08
N ILE A 99 -10.41 9.91 7.41
CA ILE A 99 -10.94 9.63 8.74
C ILE A 99 -11.87 8.43 8.66
N LYS A 100 -11.66 7.45 9.54
CA LYS A 100 -12.58 6.34 9.77
C LYS A 100 -13.35 6.63 11.05
N GLU A 101 -14.66 6.79 10.96
CA GLU A 101 -15.52 7.10 12.11
C GLU A 101 -16.63 6.05 12.23
N TRP A 102 -16.96 5.63 13.45
CA TRP A 102 -18.13 4.80 13.70
C TRP A 102 -19.38 5.68 13.80
N ASP A 103 -20.43 5.33 13.05
CA ASP A 103 -21.72 6.00 13.12
C ASP A 103 -22.72 5.07 13.83
N ASP A 104 -23.15 5.47 15.02
CA ASP A 104 -24.10 4.70 15.84
C ASP A 104 -25.51 4.64 15.24
N THR A 105 -25.90 5.63 14.45
CA THR A 105 -27.23 5.66 13.81
C THR A 105 -27.30 4.69 12.65
N LEU A 106 -26.23 4.58 11.88
CA LEU A 106 -26.10 3.68 10.73
C LEU A 106 -25.52 2.31 11.09
N GLY A 107 -25.00 2.14 12.31
CA GLY A 107 -24.39 0.89 12.79
C GLY A 107 -23.19 0.45 11.94
N ARG A 108 -22.41 1.39 11.41
CA ARG A 108 -21.27 1.09 10.51
C ARG A 108 -20.18 2.14 10.57
N PHE A 109 -19.00 1.76 10.06
CA PHE A 109 -17.93 2.73 9.82
C PHE A 109 -18.19 3.56 8.57
N LEU A 110 -17.93 4.86 8.67
CA LEU A 110 -17.89 5.83 7.60
C LEU A 110 -16.44 6.15 7.23
N LEU A 111 -16.21 6.40 5.94
CA LEU A 111 -14.95 6.95 5.43
C LEU A 111 -15.20 8.43 5.10
N LYS A 112 -14.54 9.32 5.84
CA LYS A 112 -14.65 10.78 5.72
C LYS A 112 -13.35 11.37 5.18
N LYS A 113 -13.45 12.57 4.58
CA LYS A 113 -12.27 13.38 4.21
C LYS A 113 -11.44 13.69 5.45
N ALA A 114 -10.12 13.82 5.28
CA ALA A 114 -9.24 14.34 6.32
C ALA A 114 -9.58 15.79 6.65
N PHE A 115 -9.05 16.26 7.79
CA PHE A 115 -9.13 17.67 8.20
C PHE A 115 -8.20 18.60 7.42
N ASP A 116 -7.37 18.05 6.54
CA ASP A 116 -6.46 18.85 5.72
C ASP A 116 -7.26 19.79 4.80
N GLU A 117 -6.85 21.06 4.76
CA GLU A 117 -7.49 22.13 3.98
C GLU A 117 -6.98 22.20 2.53
N THR A 118 -5.91 21.47 2.21
CA THR A 118 -5.31 21.42 0.86
C THR A 118 -5.90 20.36 -0.07
#